data_AF-A0A661ZXT6-F1
#
_entry.id   AF-A0A661ZXT6-F1
#
_cell.length_a   1.000
_cell.length_b   1.000
_cell.length_c   1.000
_cell.angle_alpha   90.00
_cell.angle_beta   90.00
_cell.angle_gamma   90.00
#
_symmetry.space_group_name_H-M   'P 1'
#
loop_
_entity.id
_entity.type
_entity.pdbx_description
1 polymer ?
#
loop_
_entity_poly.entity_id
_entity_poly.type
_entity_poly.pdbx_seq_one_letter_code
_entity_poly.pdbx_strand_id
1 'polypeptide(L)'
;MLLTQKLPTMHFSLKWRSGILSLFLLAFTLFTAYAQERTVTGTVSSEDLGPLPGVNIVIQGSTQGAVTDLNGHYSIDVPGPDAVLVFSFIVIQPLRYQLAIRRSLIRLLSPT
;
A
#
# COMPACT_ATOMS: atom_id res chain seq x y z
N MET A 1 14.33 56.64 52.95
CA MET A 1 15.01 55.38 52.58
C MET A 1 13.96 54.40 52.05
N LEU A 2 13.62 54.44 50.77
CA LEU A 2 12.88 53.37 50.09
C LEU A 2 13.39 53.33 48.64
N LEU A 3 14.28 52.38 48.35
CA LEU A 3 14.80 52.10 47.02
C LEU A 3 13.74 51.33 46.23
N THR A 4 13.13 51.96 45.23
CA THR A 4 12.29 51.28 44.23
C THR A 4 13.19 50.62 43.18
N GLN A 5 13.59 49.37 43.42
CA GLN A 5 14.34 48.59 42.45
C GLN A 5 13.39 48.14 41.33
N LYS A 6 13.51 48.72 40.14
CA LYS A 6 12.82 48.25 38.93
C LYS A 6 13.23 46.81 38.64
N LEU A 7 12.26 45.90 38.57
CA LEU A 7 12.49 44.53 38.12
C LEU A 7 12.95 44.53 36.64
N PRO A 8 13.95 43.72 36.26
CA PRO A 8 14.40 43.64 34.89
C PRO A 8 13.28 43.06 34.02
N THR A 9 12.73 43.87 33.11
CA THR A 9 11.80 43.39 32.09
C THR A 9 12.59 42.51 31.14
N MET A 10 12.48 41.20 31.31
CA MET A 10 13.10 40.19 30.48
C MET A 10 12.52 40.34 29.06
N HIS A 11 13.25 41.04 28.19
CA HIS A 11 12.88 41.24 26.80
C HIS A 11 13.01 39.88 26.10
N PHE A 12 11.91 39.11 26.09
CA PHE A 12 11.78 37.82 25.41
C PHE A 12 12.07 38.06 23.93
N SER A 13 13.35 38.00 23.58
CA SER A 13 13.81 38.45 22.28
C SER A 13 13.14 37.57 21.23
N LEU A 14 12.65 38.21 20.17
CA LEU A 14 12.03 37.59 18.99
C LEU A 14 12.82 36.37 18.46
N LYS A 15 14.12 36.30 18.77
CA LYS A 15 15.02 35.17 18.53
C LYS A 15 14.57 33.84 19.14
N TRP A 16 13.90 33.84 20.30
CA TRP A 16 13.44 32.60 20.95
C TRP A 16 12.21 31.99 20.27
N ARG A 17 11.35 32.85 19.67
CA ARG A 17 10.21 32.43 18.84
C ARG A 17 10.68 31.83 17.50
N SER A 18 11.72 32.43 16.91
CA SER A 18 12.35 31.93 15.68
C SER A 18 13.05 30.58 15.89
N GLY A 19 13.68 30.38 17.06
CA GLY A 19 14.27 29.09 17.43
C GLY A 19 13.24 27.96 17.55
N ILE A 20 12.09 28.22 18.20
CA ILE A 20 10.99 27.24 18.29
C ILE A 20 10.44 26.88 16.90
N LEU A 21 10.29 27.87 16.02
CA LEU A 21 9.74 27.66 14.69
C LEU A 21 10.71 26.86 13.80
N SER A 22 12.01 27.16 13.89
CA SER A 22 13.05 26.40 13.20
C SER A 22 13.13 24.95 13.68
N LEU A 23 12.97 24.71 15.00
CA LEU A 23 12.96 23.36 15.56
C LEU A 23 11.71 22.58 15.13
N PHE A 24 10.56 23.23 15.09
CA PHE A 24 9.31 22.64 14.61
C PHE A 24 9.40 22.27 13.12
N LEU A 25 9.97 23.15 12.29
CA LEU A 25 10.22 22.86 10.87
C LEU A 25 11.17 21.68 10.67
N LEU A 26 12.26 21.62 11.45
CA LEU A 26 13.22 20.52 11.40
C LEU A 26 12.56 19.20 11.83
N ALA A 27 11.78 19.19 12.91
CA ALA A 27 11.05 18.01 13.35
C ALA A 27 10.04 17.52 12.31
N PHE A 28 9.34 18.44 11.63
CA PHE A 28 8.40 18.12 10.57
C PHE A 28 9.08 17.43 9.38
N THR A 29 10.27 17.90 8.97
CA THR A 29 11.04 17.26 7.88
C THR A 29 11.53 15.85 8.20
N LEU A 30 11.83 15.57 9.47
CA LEU A 30 12.22 14.22 9.91
C LEU A 30 11.03 13.26 9.88
N PHE A 31 9.82 13.74 10.14
CA PHE A 31 8.61 12.93 10.08
C PHE A 31 8.26 12.51 8.64
N THR A 32 8.43 13.42 7.68
CA THR A 32 8.18 13.12 6.25
C THR A 32 9.19 12.15 5.65
N ALA A 33 10.40 12.06 6.21
CA ALA A 33 11.43 11.13 5.73
C ALA A 33 11.04 9.65 5.91
N TYR A 34 10.19 9.33 6.89
CA TYR A 34 9.69 7.97 7.12
C TYR A 34 8.49 7.60 6.23
N ALA A 35 7.92 8.53 5.48
CA ALA A 35 6.73 8.32 4.63
C ALA A 35 7.07 8.23 3.13
N GLN A 36 8.33 7.95 2.78
CA GLN A 36 8.73 7.84 1.38
C GLN A 36 8.25 6.51 0.79
N GLU A 37 7.24 6.60 -0.07
CA GLU A 37 6.82 5.48 -0.91
C GLU A 37 7.95 5.06 -1.85
N ARG A 38 8.08 3.76 -2.04
CA ARG A 38 9.07 3.17 -2.95
C ARG A 38 8.36 2.38 -4.03
N THR A 39 8.66 2.66 -5.28
CA THR A 39 8.09 1.90 -6.39
C THR A 39 8.83 0.56 -6.52
N VAL A 40 8.07 -0.53 -6.45
CA VAL A 40 8.52 -1.90 -6.71
C VAL A 40 7.97 -2.31 -8.08
N THR A 41 8.86 -2.78 -8.95
CA THR A 41 8.50 -3.28 -10.27
C THR A 41 8.97 -4.71 -10.45
N GLY A 42 8.29 -5.44 -11.32
CA GLY A 42 8.67 -6.81 -11.66
C GLY A 42 7.77 -7.42 -12.72
N THR A 43 7.96 -8.72 -12.95
CA THR A 43 7.17 -9.51 -13.89
C THR A 43 6.66 -10.75 -13.16
N VAL A 44 5.37 -11.06 -13.33
CA VAL A 44 4.78 -12.30 -12.85
C VAL A 44 4.66 -13.27 -14.02
N SER A 45 5.23 -14.47 -13.86
CA SER A 45 5.19 -15.52 -14.87
C SER A 45 5.03 -16.90 -14.22
N SER A 46 4.48 -17.85 -14.98
CA SER A 46 4.47 -19.28 -14.66
C SER A 46 5.48 -20.01 -15.55
N GLU A 47 6.03 -21.12 -15.06
CA GLU A 47 6.94 -21.98 -15.83
C GLU A 47 6.27 -22.54 -17.09
N ASP A 48 4.97 -22.86 -17.02
CA ASP A 48 4.24 -23.51 -18.11
C ASP A 48 3.59 -22.53 -19.09
N LEU A 49 3.09 -21.40 -18.59
CA LEU A 49 2.24 -20.47 -19.33
C LEU A 49 2.98 -19.20 -19.77
N GLY A 50 4.21 -18.99 -19.29
CA GLY A 50 4.93 -17.75 -19.52
C GLY A 50 4.35 -16.58 -18.70
N PRO A 51 4.44 -15.33 -19.20
CA PRO A 51 3.97 -14.16 -18.47
C PRO A 51 2.47 -14.22 -18.17
N LEU A 52 2.09 -13.82 -16.95
CA LEU A 52 0.72 -13.93 -16.47
C LEU A 52 0.05 -12.54 -16.41
N PRO A 53 -0.80 -12.20 -17.39
CA PRO A 53 -1.61 -10.99 -17.34
C PRO A 53 -2.79 -11.12 -16.38
N GLY A 54 -3.20 -10.02 -15.74
CA GLY A 54 -4.38 -10.00 -14.87
C GLY A 54 -4.18 -10.58 -13.47
N VAL A 55 -2.93 -10.76 -13.02
CA VAL A 55 -2.61 -11.12 -11.63
C VAL A 55 -2.82 -9.90 -10.75
N ASN A 56 -3.63 -10.05 -9.70
CA ASN A 56 -3.87 -9.02 -8.71
C ASN A 56 -2.82 -9.09 -7.60
N ILE A 57 -2.19 -7.96 -7.31
CA ILE A 57 -1.07 -7.79 -6.39
C ILE A 57 -1.50 -6.80 -5.32
N VAL A 58 -1.54 -7.21 -4.06
CA VAL A 58 -2.03 -6.36 -2.97
C VAL A 58 -1.01 -6.33 -1.84
N ILE A 59 -0.82 -5.16 -1.24
CA ILE A 59 0.02 -5.03 -0.03
C ILE A 59 -0.77 -5.60 1.15
N GLN A 60 -0.18 -6.55 1.88
CA GLN A 60 -0.84 -7.21 3.00
C GLN A 60 -1.35 -6.20 4.04
N GLY A 61 -2.63 -6.29 4.40
CA GLY A 61 -3.27 -5.38 5.37
C GLY A 61 -3.60 -3.98 4.82
N SER A 62 -3.40 -3.75 3.52
CA SER A 62 -3.73 -2.51 2.83
C SER A 62 -4.79 -2.74 1.74
N THR A 63 -5.40 -1.66 1.27
CA THR A 63 -6.26 -1.65 0.07
C THR A 63 -5.49 -1.27 -1.20
N GLN A 64 -4.20 -0.94 -1.06
CA GLN A 64 -3.33 -0.60 -2.18
C GLN A 64 -2.90 -1.86 -2.93
N GLY A 65 -3.02 -1.82 -4.25
CA GLY A 65 -2.67 -2.93 -5.12
C GLY A 65 -2.41 -2.49 -6.55
N ALA A 66 -1.95 -3.43 -7.36
CA ALA A 66 -1.69 -3.29 -8.78
C ALA A 66 -2.14 -4.58 -9.50
N VAL A 67 -2.34 -4.48 -10.81
CA VAL A 67 -2.67 -5.63 -11.66
C VAL A 67 -1.61 -5.75 -12.75
N THR A 68 -1.20 -6.97 -13.07
CA THR A 68 -0.21 -7.19 -14.13
C THR A 68 -0.77 -6.88 -15.52
N ASP A 69 0.07 -6.30 -16.37
CA ASP A 69 -0.25 -5.98 -17.77
C ASP A 69 -0.19 -7.23 -18.69
N LEU A 70 -0.36 -7.02 -20.01
CA LEU A 70 -0.34 -8.08 -21.03
C LEU A 70 0.98 -8.89 -21.07
N ASN A 71 2.07 -8.30 -20.60
CA ASN A 71 3.39 -8.93 -20.54
C ASN A 71 3.73 -9.43 -19.12
N GLY A 72 2.75 -9.43 -18.21
CA GLY A 72 2.94 -9.83 -16.81
C GLY A 72 3.67 -8.78 -15.96
N HIS A 73 3.94 -7.58 -16.47
CA HIS A 73 4.65 -6.56 -15.71
C HIS A 73 3.74 -5.88 -14.69
N TYR A 74 4.30 -5.50 -13.56
CA TYR A 74 3.64 -4.69 -12.55
C TYR A 74 4.56 -3.58 -12.03
N SER A 75 3.92 -2.54 -11.51
CA SER A 75 4.53 -1.45 -10.76
C SER A 75 3.60 -1.09 -9.61
N ILE A 76 4.12 -1.10 -8.38
CA ILE A 76 3.35 -0.79 -7.18
C ILE A 76 4.18 0.03 -6.21
N ASP A 77 3.61 1.11 -5.69
CA ASP A 77 4.25 1.91 -4.65
C ASP A 77 4.01 1.24 -3.29
N VAL A 78 5.09 1.02 -2.53
CA VAL A 78 5.03 0.41 -1.20
C VAL A 78 5.46 1.43 -0.13
N PRO A 79 4.78 1.48 1.02
CA PRO A 79 5.04 2.47 2.07
C PRO A 79 6.32 2.21 2.88
N GLY A 80 7.01 1.09 2.65
CA GLY A 80 8.23 0.74 3.38
C GLY A 80 8.89 -0.57 2.93
N PRO A 81 10.09 -0.88 3.46
CA PRO A 81 10.88 -2.04 3.06
C PRO A 81 10.30 -3.39 3.53
N ASP A 82 9.49 -3.39 4.59
CA ASP A 82 8.89 -4.61 5.17
C ASP A 82 7.51 -4.95 4.56
N ALA A 83 7.11 -4.24 3.50
CA ALA A 83 5.83 -4.47 2.85
C ALA A 83 5.79 -5.86 2.20
N VAL A 84 4.78 -6.65 2.55
CA VAL A 84 4.54 -7.98 1.97
C VAL A 84 3.55 -7.85 0.82
N LEU A 85 3.95 -8.31 -0.37
CA LEU A 85 3.09 -8.37 -1.56
C LEU A 85 2.39 -9.73 -1.64
N VAL A 86 1.07 -9.72 -1.74
CA VAL A 86 0.23 -10.90 -1.93
C VAL A 86 -0.24 -10.94 -3.38
N PHE A 87 0.15 -12.01 -4.08
CA PHE A 87 -0.21 -12.25 -5.47
C PHE A 87 -1.42 -13.20 -5.52
N SER A 88 -2.42 -12.85 -6.31
CA SER A 88 -3.65 -13.63 -6.46
C SER A 88 -4.09 -13.63 -7.93
N PHE A 89 -4.47 -14.80 -8.42
CA PHE A 89 -5.02 -14.97 -9.76
C PHE A 89 -6.40 -15.60 -9.62
N ILE A 90 -7.44 -14.96 -10.17
CA ILE A 90 -8.79 -15.50 -10.12
C ILE A 90 -8.88 -16.62 -11.17
N VAL A 91 -8.81 -17.87 -10.71
CA VAL A 91 -9.21 -19.01 -11.54
C VAL A 91 -10.68 -19.32 -11.23
N ILE A 92 -11.56 -18.96 -12.16
CA ILE A 92 -12.95 -19.43 -12.13
C ILE A 92 -12.90 -20.90 -12.58
N GLN A 93 -13.20 -21.85 -11.68
CA GLN A 93 -13.35 -23.24 -12.11
C GLN A 93 -14.52 -23.34 -13.09
N PRO A 94 -14.34 -23.90 -14.30
CA PRO A 94 -15.45 -24.07 -15.22
C PRO A 94 -16.44 -25.07 -14.64
N LEU A 95 -17.65 -24.62 -14.32
CA LEU A 95 -18.73 -25.50 -13.89
C LEU A 95 -19.18 -26.37 -15.07
N ARG A 96 -18.82 -27.65 -15.05
CA ARG A 96 -19.17 -28.62 -16.11
C ARG A 96 -20.45 -29.34 -15.74
N TYR A 97 -21.54 -29.04 -16.46
CA TYR A 97 -22.74 -29.87 -16.41
C TYR A 97 -22.64 -30.97 -17.46
N GLN A 98 -22.60 -32.23 -17.03
CA GLN A 98 -22.76 -33.37 -17.93
C GLN A 98 -24.26 -33.63 -18.12
N LEU A 99 -24.78 -33.32 -19.31
CA LEU A 99 -26.15 -33.68 -19.69
C LEU A 99 -26.19 -35.16 -20.04
N ALA A 100 -26.60 -36.00 -19.08
CA ALA A 100 -26.94 -37.39 -19.36
C ALA A 100 -28.31 -37.44 -20.05
N ILE A 101 -28.34 -37.55 -21.37
CA ILE A 101 -29.58 -37.83 -22.10
C ILE A 101 -29.95 -39.29 -21.88
N ARG A 102 -30.60 -39.60 -20.75
CA ARG A 102 -31.50 -40.75 -20.68
C ARG A 102 -32.93 -40.24 -20.63
N ARG A 103 -33.71 -40.73 -21.59
CA ARG A 103 -35.16 -40.57 -21.77
C ARG A 103 -35.83 -39.74 -20.67
N SER A 104 -36.17 -38.50 -21.03
CA SER A 104 -37.18 -37.63 -20.41
C SER A 104 -37.02 -37.18 -18.96
N LEU A 105 -35.81 -37.08 -18.39
CA LEU A 105 -35.61 -36.31 -17.15
C LEU A 105 -34.18 -35.76 -17.05
N ILE A 106 -34.01 -34.44 -17.25
CA ILE A 106 -32.73 -33.75 -17.00
C ILE A 106 -32.61 -33.57 -15.49
N ARG A 107 -31.83 -34.43 -14.82
CA ARG A 107 -31.42 -34.22 -13.43
C ARG A 107 -30.05 -33.55 -13.41
N LEU A 108 -29.99 -32.30 -13.00
CA LEU A 108 -28.73 -31.61 -12.74
C LEU A 108 -28.10 -32.23 -11.49
N LEU A 109 -26.93 -32.85 -11.61
CA LEU A 109 -26.09 -33.19 -10.47
C LEU A 109 -25.07 -32.07 -10.25
N SER A 110 -25.08 -31.45 -9.09
CA SER A 110 -24.00 -30.57 -8.62
C SER A 110 -22.79 -31.43 -8.19
N PRO A 111 -21.55 -31.04 -8.52
CA PRO A 111 -20.37 -31.68 -7.94
C PRO A 111 -20.31 -31.39 -6.43
N THR A 112 -20.16 -32.44 -5.62
CA THR A 112 -19.80 -32.35 -4.19
C THR A 112 -18.37 -31.89 -4.01
#